data_AF-A0A1H3K1G1-F1
#
_entry.id   AF-A0A1H3K1G1-F1
#
_cell.length_a   1.000
_cell.length_b   1.000
_cell.length_c   1.000
_cell.angle_alpha   90.00
_cell.angle_beta   90.00
_cell.angle_gamma   90.00
#
_symmetry.space_group_name_H-M   'P 1'
#
loop_
_entity.id
_entity.type
_entity.pdbx_description
1 polymer ?
#
loop_
_entity_poly.entity_id
_entity_poly.type
_entity_poly.pdbx_seq_one_letter_code
_entity_poly.pdbx_strand_id
1 'polypeptide(L)'
;MRQVFTSSRLENVEGVAQLLREAGIEVRVTNDRSYKGNRRSSFSYREDAGERPTVWVIRSEDQLRARDLLREAGLIDSTRVEQSHQAPYRFRSDAELARRPGDKRALRIKVGLLVCIAVAMGLALFQGIRTRPAAAPALEPAEAALATHAFDGSVAATPRALAQAVFAAQLAEADQPTQCLRVDRRDAPRPLLAALARDKLRLLPASQCEEIADEASGSRARDGQPAEVIEVHAFRPTSKDAGTVEYSAYHNRSVAVYKTLQVQRVEGQWRVVKTVKTVRAMG
;
A
#
# COMPACT_ATOMS: atom_id res chain seq x y z
N MET A 1 8.21 -44.95 7.83
CA MET A 1 7.05 -44.51 7.02
C MET A 1 7.50 -43.49 5.98
N ARG A 2 7.04 -43.62 4.74
CA ARG A 2 7.42 -42.73 3.62
C ARG A 2 6.17 -42.25 2.89
N GLN A 3 6.14 -40.96 2.53
CA GLN A 3 5.05 -40.38 1.77
C GLN A 3 5.09 -40.89 0.32
N VAL A 4 3.94 -41.34 -0.19
CA VAL A 4 3.81 -41.82 -1.57
C VAL A 4 2.85 -40.98 -2.41
N PHE A 5 1.85 -40.37 -1.79
CA PHE A 5 0.83 -39.58 -2.49
C PHE A 5 0.22 -38.50 -1.59
N THR A 6 -0.10 -37.34 -2.16
CA THR A 6 -0.83 -36.24 -1.49
C THR A 6 -1.79 -35.59 -2.47
N SER A 7 -2.97 -35.21 -2.01
CA SER A 7 -3.97 -34.50 -2.82
C SER A 7 -4.74 -33.51 -1.95
N SER A 8 -5.30 -32.49 -2.59
CA SER A 8 -6.26 -31.59 -1.94
C SER A 8 -7.63 -32.24 -1.75
N ARG A 9 -7.96 -33.27 -2.54
CA ARG A 9 -9.23 -34.00 -2.47
C ARG A 9 -9.07 -35.24 -1.62
N LEU A 10 -9.85 -35.33 -0.54
CA LEU A 10 -9.79 -36.46 0.39
C LEU A 10 -10.20 -37.76 -0.29
N GLU A 11 -11.18 -37.71 -1.21
CA GLU A 11 -11.69 -38.88 -1.94
C GLU A 11 -10.58 -39.57 -2.75
N ASN A 12 -9.67 -38.77 -3.33
CA ASN A 12 -8.53 -39.30 -4.08
C ASN A 12 -7.53 -40.01 -3.15
N VAL A 13 -7.30 -39.47 -1.95
CA VAL A 13 -6.39 -40.05 -0.95
C VAL A 13 -6.98 -41.35 -0.38
N GLU A 14 -8.28 -41.39 -0.12
CA GLU A 14 -9.00 -42.60 0.30
C GLU A 14 -8.96 -43.69 -0.80
N GLY A 15 -9.20 -43.32 -2.06
CA GLY A 15 -9.12 -44.24 -3.20
C GLY A 15 -7.73 -44.83 -3.39
N VAL A 16 -6.68 -44.01 -3.26
CA VAL A 16 -5.29 -44.48 -3.30
C VAL A 16 -4.95 -45.38 -2.12
N ALA A 17 -5.39 -45.03 -0.92
CA ALA A 17 -5.16 -45.87 0.26
C ALA A 17 -5.86 -47.23 0.11
N GLN A 18 -7.07 -47.26 -0.48
CA GLN A 18 -7.78 -48.50 -0.77
C GLN A 18 -7.05 -49.35 -1.81
N LEU A 19 -6.61 -48.76 -2.93
CA LEU A 19 -5.82 -49.46 -3.95
C LEU A 19 -4.55 -50.12 -3.37
N LEU A 20 -3.83 -49.39 -2.52
CA LEU A 20 -2.61 -49.92 -1.89
C LEU A 20 -2.92 -51.04 -0.89
N ARG A 21 -4.01 -50.94 -0.11
CA ARG A 21 -4.43 -52.02 0.80
C ARG A 21 -4.84 -53.28 0.05
N GLU A 22 -5.55 -53.15 -1.08
CA GLU A 22 -5.93 -54.27 -1.94
C GLU A 22 -4.72 -55.00 -2.51
N ALA A 23 -3.63 -54.27 -2.79
CA ALA A 23 -2.35 -54.85 -3.18
C ALA A 23 -1.54 -55.45 -2.02
N GLY A 24 -2.08 -55.47 -0.80
CA GLY A 24 -1.45 -56.00 0.40
C GLY A 24 -0.40 -55.08 1.03
N ILE A 25 -0.41 -53.79 0.72
CA ILE A 25 0.55 -52.80 1.24
C ILE A 25 -0.06 -52.08 2.44
N GLU A 26 0.70 -52.06 3.55
CA GLU A 26 0.27 -51.43 4.79
C GLU A 26 0.44 -49.90 4.74
N VAL A 27 -0.67 -49.17 4.81
CA VAL A 27 -0.70 -47.70 4.65
C VAL A 27 -1.37 -46.97 5.81
N ARG A 28 -0.90 -45.75 6.08
CA ARG A 28 -1.47 -44.80 7.03
C ARG A 28 -1.88 -43.52 6.31
N VAL A 29 -3.11 -43.07 6.52
CA VAL A 29 -3.62 -41.80 5.99
C VAL A 29 -3.55 -40.75 7.09
N THR A 30 -3.00 -39.57 6.78
CA THR A 30 -3.03 -38.39 7.67
C THR A 30 -4.02 -37.37 7.12
N ASN A 31 -4.68 -36.63 8.02
CA ASN A 31 -5.78 -35.71 7.71
C ASN A 31 -7.00 -36.41 7.08
N ASP A 32 -7.36 -37.56 7.65
CA ASP A 32 -8.56 -38.33 7.31
C ASP A 32 -9.84 -37.67 7.87
N ARG A 33 -11.02 -38.03 7.32
CA ARG A 33 -12.36 -37.52 7.70
C ARG A 33 -12.72 -37.72 9.18
N SER A 34 -11.99 -38.54 9.93
CA SER A 34 -12.41 -39.00 11.25
C SER A 34 -12.07 -38.08 12.44
N TYR A 35 -11.50 -36.88 12.23
CA TYR A 35 -11.17 -35.98 13.37
C TYR A 35 -11.86 -34.60 13.37
N LYS A 36 -12.56 -34.19 12.32
CA LYS A 36 -13.43 -33.00 12.37
C LYS A 36 -14.76 -33.29 11.68
N GLY A 37 -15.80 -33.42 12.48
CA GLY A 37 -17.14 -33.82 12.05
C GLY A 37 -17.70 -32.97 10.92
N ASN A 38 -18.31 -33.68 9.96
CA ASN A 38 -19.35 -33.28 9.01
C ASN A 38 -19.69 -31.77 8.95
N ARG A 39 -18.74 -30.94 8.50
CA ARG A 39 -19.02 -29.57 8.08
C ARG A 39 -18.53 -29.45 6.64
N ARG A 40 -19.48 -29.42 5.72
CA ARG A 40 -19.23 -29.19 4.29
C ARG A 40 -18.63 -27.78 4.15
N SER A 41 -17.31 -27.62 4.25
CA SER A 41 -16.68 -26.35 3.91
C SER A 41 -16.61 -26.27 2.39
N SER A 42 -17.30 -25.28 1.84
CA SER A 42 -17.22 -24.93 0.43
C SER A 42 -15.79 -24.47 0.10
N PHE A 43 -15.25 -24.99 -1.01
CA PHE A 43 -13.97 -24.59 -1.58
C PHE A 43 -13.86 -23.06 -1.67
N SER A 44 -12.93 -22.46 -0.91
CA SER A 44 -12.68 -21.02 -0.89
C SER A 44 -11.28 -20.73 -1.43
N TYR A 45 -11.16 -19.77 -2.35
CA TYR A 45 -9.87 -19.32 -2.91
C TYR A 45 -9.05 -18.44 -1.94
N ARG A 46 -9.55 -18.20 -0.72
CA ARG A 46 -8.99 -17.21 0.23
C ARG A 46 -8.55 -17.81 1.57
N GLU A 47 -8.45 -19.13 1.66
CA GLU A 47 -8.02 -19.79 2.90
C GLU A 47 -6.56 -20.26 2.79
N ASP A 48 -5.79 -20.02 3.84
CA ASP A 48 -4.45 -20.60 3.99
C ASP A 48 -4.52 -22.12 3.81
N ALA A 49 -3.55 -22.67 3.07
CA ALA A 49 -3.51 -24.08 2.71
C ALA A 49 -3.39 -24.96 3.98
N GLY A 50 -4.54 -25.37 4.52
CA GLY A 50 -4.61 -26.38 5.58
C GLY A 50 -3.84 -27.64 5.20
N GLU A 51 -3.44 -28.41 6.22
CA GLU A 51 -2.59 -29.59 6.06
C GLU A 51 -3.22 -30.60 5.09
N ARG A 52 -2.53 -30.90 3.98
CA ARG A 52 -3.10 -31.70 2.89
C ARG A 52 -3.24 -33.19 3.30
N PRO A 53 -4.37 -33.85 2.96
CA PRO A 53 -4.48 -35.30 3.06
C PRO A 53 -3.34 -36.02 2.35
N THR A 54 -2.74 -36.99 3.04
CA THR A 54 -1.50 -37.63 2.59
C THR A 54 -1.48 -39.12 2.95
N VAL A 55 -1.02 -39.96 2.01
CA VAL A 55 -0.85 -41.40 2.20
C VAL A 55 0.63 -41.71 2.48
N TRP A 56 0.85 -42.44 3.55
CA TRP A 56 2.15 -42.92 4.01
C TRP A 56 2.19 -44.44 3.96
N VAL A 57 3.24 -45.02 3.40
CA VAL A 57 3.50 -46.46 3.51
C VAL A 57 4.23 -46.70 4.82
N ILE A 58 3.79 -47.69 5.60
CA ILE A 58 4.35 -47.96 6.93
C ILE A 58 5.75 -48.57 6.81
N ARG A 59 5.84 -49.63 5.99
CA ARG A 59 7.03 -50.39 5.65
C ARG A 59 7.86 -49.69 4.57
N SER A 60 9.18 -49.72 4.68
CA SER A 60 10.04 -48.98 3.74
C SER A 60 10.30 -49.80 2.47
N GLU A 61 10.29 -51.12 2.59
CA GLU A 61 10.41 -52.10 1.52
C GLU A 61 9.26 -52.02 0.50
N ASP A 62 8.04 -51.70 0.96
CA ASP A 62 6.86 -51.59 0.10
C ASP A 62 6.79 -50.28 -0.68
N GLN A 63 7.73 -49.36 -0.46
CA GLN A 63 7.72 -48.04 -1.09
C GLN A 63 7.87 -48.10 -2.62
N LEU A 64 8.78 -48.94 -3.11
CA LEU A 64 9.02 -49.11 -4.56
C LEU A 64 7.78 -49.71 -5.22
N ARG A 65 7.28 -50.80 -4.65
CA ARG A 65 6.07 -51.49 -5.11
C ARG A 65 4.83 -50.59 -5.11
N ALA A 66 4.65 -49.76 -4.08
CA ALA A 66 3.57 -48.78 -4.02
C ALA A 66 3.67 -47.73 -5.14
N ARG A 67 4.89 -47.26 -5.46
CA ARG A 67 5.09 -46.29 -6.56
C ARG A 67 4.88 -46.92 -7.93
N ASP A 68 5.25 -48.17 -8.12
CA ASP A 68 5.02 -48.86 -9.39
C ASP A 68 3.52 -49.07 -9.64
N LEU A 69 2.76 -49.50 -8.63
CA LEU A 69 1.29 -49.58 -8.70
C LEU A 69 0.62 -48.22 -8.98
N LEU A 70 1.10 -47.16 -8.36
CA LEU A 70 0.60 -45.80 -8.62
C LEU A 70 0.91 -45.33 -10.05
N ARG A 71 2.02 -45.79 -10.64
CA ARG A 71 2.37 -45.48 -12.03
C ARG A 71 1.51 -46.26 -13.00
N GLU A 72 1.27 -47.55 -12.74
CA GLU A 72 0.36 -48.38 -13.52
C GLU A 72 -1.07 -47.82 -13.53
N ALA A 73 -1.51 -47.26 -12.39
CA ALA A 73 -2.80 -46.58 -12.27
C ALA A 73 -2.84 -45.17 -12.92
N GLY A 74 -1.74 -44.68 -13.50
CA GLY A 74 -1.64 -43.34 -14.10
C GLY A 74 -1.70 -42.18 -13.10
N LEU A 75 -1.49 -42.46 -11.81
CA LEU A 75 -1.61 -41.47 -10.73
C LEU A 75 -0.30 -40.72 -10.45
N ILE A 76 0.83 -41.22 -10.94
CA ILE A 76 2.14 -40.55 -10.91
C ILE A 76 2.85 -40.65 -12.26
N ASP A 77 3.49 -39.56 -12.66
CA ASP A 77 4.25 -39.50 -13.91
C ASP A 77 5.64 -40.16 -13.73
N SER A 78 6.09 -40.90 -14.74
CA SER A 78 7.37 -41.61 -14.65
C SER A 78 8.54 -40.63 -14.84
N THR A 79 9.33 -40.39 -13.80
CA THR A 79 10.54 -39.55 -13.89
C THR A 79 11.73 -40.28 -14.54
N ARG A 80 11.51 -41.46 -15.15
CA ARG A 80 12.52 -42.16 -15.93
C ARG A 80 12.35 -41.74 -17.38
N VAL A 81 13.08 -40.71 -17.78
CA VAL A 81 13.37 -40.43 -19.19
C VAL A 81 13.90 -41.73 -19.79
N GLU A 82 13.14 -42.35 -20.69
CA GLU A 82 13.66 -43.37 -21.59
C GLU A 82 14.82 -42.75 -22.37
N GLN A 83 16.04 -42.98 -21.90
CA GLN A 83 17.24 -42.77 -22.69
C GLN A 83 17.26 -43.82 -23.78
N SER A 84 16.81 -43.41 -24.96
CA SER A 84 17.06 -44.07 -26.23
C SER A 84 18.57 -44.33 -26.39
N HIS A 85 18.97 -45.58 -26.12
CA HIS A 85 19.90 -46.41 -26.88
C HIS A 85 21.03 -45.70 -27.67
N GLN A 86 22.26 -46.02 -27.25
CA GLN A 86 23.55 -46.02 -28.00
C GLN A 86 24.42 -44.74 -27.99
N ALA A 87 25.33 -44.66 -27.01
CA ALA A 87 26.66 -44.08 -27.21
C ALA A 87 27.66 -44.74 -26.23
N PRO A 88 28.83 -45.25 -26.69
CA PRO A 88 29.79 -45.89 -25.80
C PRO A 88 30.50 -44.84 -24.93
N TYR A 89 30.64 -45.15 -23.65
CA TYR A 89 31.42 -44.39 -22.69
C TYR A 89 32.86 -44.20 -23.20
N ARG A 90 33.23 -42.96 -23.54
CA ARG A 90 34.62 -42.53 -23.65
C ARG A 90 34.93 -41.59 -22.50
N PHE A 91 35.81 -42.02 -21.59
CA PHE A 91 36.47 -41.10 -20.66
C PHE A 91 37.32 -40.12 -21.47
N ARG A 92 36.89 -38.85 -21.53
CA ARG A 92 37.75 -37.74 -21.95
C ARG A 92 38.44 -37.21 -20.71
N SER A 93 39.78 -37.23 -20.71
CA SER A 93 40.57 -36.55 -19.68
C SER A 93 40.47 -35.03 -19.89
N ASP A 94 40.30 -34.28 -18.80
CA ASP A 94 40.20 -32.81 -18.78
C ASP A 94 41.45 -32.09 -19.34
N ALA A 95 42.53 -32.83 -19.61
CA ALA A 95 43.80 -32.28 -20.09
C ALA A 95 43.76 -31.82 -21.56
N GLU A 96 42.80 -32.28 -22.37
CA GLU A 96 42.79 -31.99 -23.82
C GLU A 96 41.87 -30.82 -24.22
N LEU A 97 41.07 -30.28 -23.28
CA LEU A 97 40.28 -29.06 -23.51
C LEU A 97 41.06 -27.76 -23.26
N ALA A 98 42.27 -27.82 -22.68
CA ALA A 98 42.96 -26.61 -22.19
C ALA A 98 43.84 -25.87 -23.20
N ARG A 99 43.87 -26.26 -24.49
CA ARG A 99 44.70 -25.58 -25.50
C ARG A 99 43.95 -25.31 -26.80
N ARG A 100 42.92 -24.45 -26.75
CA ARG A 100 42.47 -23.71 -27.94
C ARG A 100 42.61 -22.19 -27.71
N PRO A 101 43.29 -21.45 -28.61
CA PRO A 101 43.45 -20.00 -28.50
C PRO A 101 42.12 -19.22 -28.62
N GLY A 102 41.00 -19.90 -28.95
CA GLY A 102 39.65 -19.35 -28.95
C GLY A 102 38.99 -19.21 -27.56
N ASP A 103 39.40 -20.01 -26.57
CA ASP A 103 38.73 -20.03 -25.26
C ASP A 103 39.02 -18.77 -24.44
N LYS A 104 40.17 -18.14 -24.64
CA LYS A 104 40.51 -16.85 -24.00
C LYS A 104 39.63 -15.71 -24.52
N ARG A 105 39.18 -15.76 -25.78
CA ARG A 105 38.26 -14.77 -26.36
C ARG A 105 36.83 -15.02 -25.90
N ALA A 106 36.40 -16.28 -25.88
CA ALA A 106 35.10 -16.67 -25.34
C ALA A 106 34.95 -16.30 -23.84
N LEU A 107 36.01 -16.49 -23.04
CA LEU A 107 36.03 -16.09 -21.63
C LEU A 107 35.88 -14.57 -21.47
N ARG A 108 36.61 -13.77 -22.25
CA ARG A 108 36.53 -12.29 -22.19
C ARG A 108 35.14 -11.77 -22.57
N ILE A 109 34.52 -12.35 -23.59
CA ILE A 109 33.15 -12.01 -24.00
C ILE A 109 32.16 -12.37 -22.89
N LYS A 110 32.30 -13.55 -22.28
CA LYS A 110 31.42 -14.02 -21.19
C LYS A 110 31.54 -13.14 -19.95
N VAL A 111 32.77 -12.73 -19.60
CA VAL A 111 33.02 -11.81 -18.48
C VAL A 111 32.47 -10.41 -18.79
N GLY A 112 32.66 -9.90 -20.01
CA GLY A 112 32.09 -8.61 -20.42
C GLY A 112 30.56 -8.57 -20.36
N LEU A 113 29.90 -9.66 -20.75
CA LEU A 113 28.45 -9.81 -20.66
C LEU A 113 27.97 -9.77 -19.20
N LEU A 114 28.65 -10.50 -18.30
CA LEU A 114 28.29 -10.52 -16.87
C LEU A 114 28.44 -9.15 -16.21
N VAL A 115 29.48 -8.38 -16.57
CA VAL A 115 29.66 -7.01 -16.08
C VAL A 115 28.54 -6.10 -16.56
N CYS A 116 28.13 -6.20 -17.84
CA CYS A 116 27.01 -5.41 -18.36
C CYS A 116 25.68 -5.74 -17.64
N ILE A 117 25.40 -7.02 -17.38
CA ILE A 117 24.21 -7.43 -16.63
C ILE A 117 24.25 -6.89 -15.20
N ALA A 118 25.40 -6.97 -14.53
CA ALA A 118 25.56 -6.45 -13.17
C ALA A 118 25.34 -4.92 -13.11
N VAL A 119 25.85 -4.18 -14.10
CA VAL A 119 25.64 -2.72 -14.22
C VAL A 119 24.17 -2.41 -14.47
N ALA A 120 23.51 -3.13 -15.39
CA ALA A 120 22.09 -2.95 -15.68
C ALA A 120 21.21 -3.25 -14.45
N MET A 121 21.52 -4.31 -13.69
CA MET A 121 20.85 -4.62 -12.43
C MET A 121 21.09 -3.54 -11.37
N GLY A 122 22.33 -3.05 -11.25
CA GLY A 122 22.68 -1.96 -10.33
C GLY A 122 21.90 -0.67 -10.64
N LEU A 123 21.79 -0.31 -11.92
CA LEU A 123 20.98 0.82 -12.37
C LEU A 123 19.48 0.59 -12.11
N ALA A 124 18.96 -0.60 -12.38
CA ALA A 124 17.55 -0.93 -12.12
C ALA A 124 17.22 -0.88 -10.62
N LEU A 125 18.09 -1.39 -9.76
CA LEU A 125 17.95 -1.32 -8.30
C LEU A 125 18.03 0.12 -7.80
N PHE A 126 18.97 0.91 -8.32
CA PHE A 126 19.14 2.31 -7.95
C PHE A 126 17.94 3.18 -8.37
N GLN A 127 17.37 2.92 -9.55
CA GLN A 127 16.13 3.57 -9.98
C GLN A 127 14.94 3.11 -9.13
N GLY A 128 14.81 1.81 -8.83
CA GLY A 128 13.73 1.28 -7.99
C GLY A 128 13.73 1.81 -6.54
N ILE A 129 14.90 2.15 -5.99
CA ILE A 129 15.00 2.82 -4.68
C ILE A 129 14.53 4.27 -4.76
N ARG A 130 14.84 4.98 -5.87
CA ARG A 130 14.38 6.37 -6.09
C ARG A 130 12.89 6.46 -6.42
N THR A 131 12.32 5.44 -7.06
CA THR A 131 10.92 5.42 -7.49
C THR A 131 10.04 4.52 -6.63
N ARG A 132 10.39 4.28 -5.36
CA ARG A 132 9.47 3.59 -4.44
C ARG A 132 8.15 4.38 -4.43
N PRO A 133 7.03 3.80 -4.90
CA PRO A 133 5.74 4.44 -4.74
C PRO A 133 5.52 4.64 -3.24
N ALA A 134 5.21 5.87 -2.84
CA ALA A 134 4.85 6.17 -1.47
C ALA A 134 3.77 5.17 -1.04
N ALA A 135 3.92 4.59 0.16
CA ALA A 135 2.87 3.78 0.76
C ALA A 135 1.53 4.51 0.62
N ALA A 136 0.47 3.79 0.23
CA ALA A 136 -0.87 4.36 0.08
C ALA A 136 -1.16 5.26 1.30
N PRO A 137 -1.63 6.51 1.09
CA PRO A 137 -1.75 7.47 2.18
C PRO A 137 -2.66 6.86 3.25
N ALA A 138 -2.10 6.63 4.45
CA ALA A 138 -2.90 6.27 5.60
C ALA A 138 -4.01 7.32 5.75
N LEU A 139 -5.23 6.87 6.01
CA LEU A 139 -6.37 7.76 6.21
C LEU A 139 -5.99 8.82 7.25
N GLU A 140 -6.10 10.11 6.90
CA GLU A 140 -5.70 11.21 7.78
C GLU A 140 -6.44 11.08 9.13
N PRO A 141 -5.78 11.32 10.28
CA PRO A 141 -6.36 11.06 11.60
C PRO A 141 -7.63 11.86 11.86
N ALA A 142 -7.72 13.10 11.35
CA ALA A 142 -8.93 13.92 11.43
C ALA A 142 -10.11 13.33 10.61
N GLU A 143 -9.81 12.67 9.49
CA GLU A 143 -10.80 11.99 8.66
C GLU A 143 -11.36 10.75 9.37
N ALA A 144 -10.47 9.99 10.03
CA ALA A 144 -10.85 8.85 10.85
C ALA A 144 -11.69 9.27 12.08
N ALA A 145 -11.30 10.34 12.76
CA ALA A 145 -12.03 10.89 13.90
C ALA A 145 -13.44 11.38 13.50
N LEU A 146 -13.59 11.99 12.32
CA LEU A 146 -14.88 12.42 11.80
C LEU A 146 -15.83 11.24 11.54
N ALA A 147 -15.30 10.10 11.10
CA ALA A 147 -16.12 8.92 10.81
C ALA A 147 -16.84 8.34 12.06
N THR A 148 -16.26 8.54 13.24
CA THR A 148 -16.80 8.10 14.54
C THR A 148 -17.41 9.24 15.36
N HIS A 149 -17.51 10.45 14.81
CA HIS A 149 -18.00 11.62 15.53
C HIS A 149 -19.52 11.51 15.81
N ALA A 150 -19.97 12.05 16.95
CA ALA A 150 -21.36 11.93 17.41
C ALA A 150 -22.35 12.91 16.73
N PHE A 151 -21.85 13.95 16.05
CA PHE A 151 -22.63 15.00 15.37
C PHE A 151 -23.61 15.76 16.29
N ASP A 152 -23.22 15.94 17.55
CA ASP A 152 -23.97 16.63 18.61
C ASP A 152 -23.75 18.15 18.64
N GLY A 153 -23.14 18.72 17.59
CA GLY A 153 -22.77 20.13 17.51
C GLY A 153 -21.43 20.49 18.19
N SER A 154 -20.75 19.51 18.79
CA SER A 154 -19.38 19.68 19.27
C SER A 154 -18.39 19.91 18.12
N VAL A 155 -17.24 20.49 18.46
CA VAL A 155 -16.18 20.79 17.49
C VAL A 155 -15.35 19.53 17.25
N ALA A 156 -15.19 19.15 15.98
CA ALA A 156 -14.30 18.10 15.53
C ALA A 156 -12.99 18.69 14.97
N ALA A 157 -11.95 17.86 14.90
CA ALA A 157 -10.73 18.21 14.18
C ALA A 157 -11.04 18.40 12.69
N THR A 158 -10.51 19.47 12.10
CA THR A 158 -10.75 19.85 10.71
C THR A 158 -9.95 18.94 9.77
N PRO A 159 -10.60 18.15 8.90
CA PRO A 159 -9.85 17.33 7.97
C PRO A 159 -9.07 18.15 6.94
N ARG A 160 -7.88 17.67 6.54
CA ARG A 160 -7.00 18.41 5.63
C ARG A 160 -7.67 18.77 4.31
N ALA A 161 -8.44 17.84 3.74
CA ALA A 161 -9.18 18.07 2.49
C ALA A 161 -10.26 19.15 2.63
N LEU A 162 -10.89 19.24 3.81
CA LEU A 162 -11.87 20.29 4.12
C LEU A 162 -11.16 21.65 4.25
N ALA A 163 -10.07 21.71 5.03
CA ALA A 163 -9.27 22.94 5.15
C ALA A 163 -8.77 23.42 3.78
N GLN A 164 -8.31 22.51 2.91
CA GLN A 164 -7.91 22.81 1.54
C GLN A 164 -9.05 23.44 0.74
N ALA A 165 -10.26 22.87 0.80
CA ALA A 165 -11.41 23.40 0.08
C ALA A 165 -11.78 24.81 0.55
N VAL A 166 -11.75 25.05 1.87
CA VAL A 166 -12.03 26.37 2.45
C VAL A 166 -10.99 27.39 2.02
N PHE A 167 -9.70 27.09 2.20
CA PHE A 167 -8.63 28.01 1.78
C PHE A 167 -8.67 28.26 0.27
N ALA A 168 -8.86 27.22 -0.55
CA ALA A 168 -8.92 27.38 -1.99
C ALA A 168 -10.05 28.31 -2.44
N ALA A 169 -11.19 28.26 -1.76
CA ALA A 169 -12.33 29.12 -2.01
C ALA A 169 -12.12 30.56 -1.52
N GLN A 170 -11.45 30.75 -0.38
CA GLN A 170 -11.33 32.06 0.26
C GLN A 170 -10.07 32.84 -0.14
N LEU A 171 -8.98 32.17 -0.54
CA LEU A 171 -7.73 32.83 -0.94
C LEU A 171 -7.87 33.71 -2.19
N ALA A 172 -8.93 33.54 -2.97
CA ALA A 172 -9.23 34.44 -4.09
C ALA A 172 -9.71 35.84 -3.63
N GLU A 173 -10.19 35.95 -2.39
CA GLU A 173 -10.63 37.21 -1.78
C GLU A 173 -9.55 37.84 -0.88
N ALA A 174 -8.35 37.26 -0.82
CA ALA A 174 -7.32 37.69 0.11
C ALA A 174 -6.57 38.91 -0.43
N ASP A 175 -6.37 39.92 0.41
CA ASP A 175 -5.89 41.24 -0.01
C ASP A 175 -4.36 41.33 -0.04
N GLN A 176 -3.68 40.51 0.77
CA GLN A 176 -2.22 40.55 0.92
C GLN A 176 -1.51 39.51 0.03
N PRO A 177 -0.32 39.82 -0.50
CA PRO A 177 0.46 38.90 -1.33
C PRO A 177 1.04 37.73 -0.53
N THR A 178 1.22 37.90 0.79
CA THR A 178 1.64 36.84 1.71
C THR A 178 0.48 36.43 2.59
N GLN A 179 0.20 35.12 2.63
CA GLN A 179 -0.88 34.54 3.42
C GLN A 179 -0.34 33.47 4.34
N CYS A 180 -0.62 33.60 5.63
CA CYS A 180 -0.06 32.72 6.66
C CYS A 180 -1.16 31.85 7.23
N LEU A 181 -1.11 30.55 6.93
CA LEU A 181 -2.24 29.66 7.12
C LEU A 181 -2.14 28.84 8.41
N ARG A 182 -3.26 28.74 9.12
CA ARG A 182 -3.45 27.98 10.36
C ARG A 182 -4.70 27.09 10.26
N VAL A 183 -4.63 25.87 10.79
CA VAL A 183 -5.78 24.96 10.92
C VAL A 183 -5.88 24.53 12.39
N ASP A 184 -7.04 24.75 13.02
CA ASP A 184 -7.29 24.41 14.42
C ASP A 184 -6.16 24.87 15.37
N ARG A 185 -5.76 26.15 15.25
CA ARG A 185 -4.65 26.76 16.01
C ARG A 185 -3.25 26.17 15.78
N ARG A 186 -3.07 25.33 14.77
CA ARG A 186 -1.78 24.74 14.38
C ARG A 186 -1.37 25.19 12.99
N ASP A 187 -0.07 25.27 12.75
CA ASP A 187 0.45 25.59 11.43
C ASP A 187 -0.15 24.67 10.35
N ALA A 188 -0.53 25.27 9.22
CA ALA A 188 -0.96 24.51 8.06
C ALA A 188 0.16 23.55 7.60
N PRO A 189 -0.14 22.26 7.39
CA PRO A 189 0.88 21.27 7.05
C PRO A 189 1.44 21.54 5.65
N ARG A 190 2.73 21.25 5.43
CA ARG A 190 3.40 21.50 4.13
C ARG A 190 2.68 20.97 2.90
N PRO A 191 2.09 19.75 2.90
CA PRO A 191 1.31 19.26 1.76
C PRO A 191 0.11 20.14 1.42
N LEU A 192 -0.52 20.75 2.43
CA LEU A 192 -1.64 21.68 2.25
C LEU A 192 -1.16 22.98 1.59
N LEU A 193 -0.06 23.55 2.08
CA LEU A 193 0.53 24.76 1.49
C LEU A 193 0.94 24.52 0.02
N ALA A 194 1.57 23.37 -0.26
CA ALA A 194 1.98 23.01 -1.61
C ALA A 194 0.78 22.83 -2.56
N ALA A 195 -0.30 22.22 -2.10
CA ALA A 195 -1.51 22.00 -2.89
C ALA A 195 -2.28 23.30 -3.20
N LEU A 196 -2.05 24.36 -2.42
CA LEU A 196 -2.68 25.68 -2.57
C LEU A 196 -1.77 26.70 -3.25
N ALA A 197 -0.53 26.33 -3.60
CA ALA A 197 0.43 27.22 -4.23
C ALA A 197 -0.11 27.77 -5.56
N ARG A 198 0.01 29.08 -5.75
CA ARG A 198 -0.42 29.81 -6.95
C ARG A 198 0.62 30.87 -7.30
N ASP A 199 0.65 31.27 -8.56
CA ASP A 199 1.49 32.38 -8.99
C ASP A 199 1.14 33.65 -8.23
N LYS A 200 2.18 34.39 -7.82
CA LYS A 200 2.06 35.67 -7.08
C LYS A 200 1.42 35.59 -5.69
N LEU A 201 1.18 34.39 -5.15
CA LEU A 201 0.66 34.17 -3.81
C LEU A 201 1.70 33.42 -2.97
N ARG A 202 2.21 34.07 -1.91
CA ARG A 202 3.17 33.46 -1.01
C ARG A 202 2.45 32.85 0.20
N LEU A 203 2.43 31.53 0.27
CA LEU A 203 1.83 30.81 1.40
C LEU A 203 2.88 30.40 2.41
N LEU A 204 2.67 30.78 3.67
CA LEU A 204 3.54 30.45 4.80
C LEU A 204 2.75 29.75 5.92
N PRO A 205 3.40 28.97 6.78
CA PRO A 205 2.83 28.59 8.08
C PRO A 205 2.58 29.84 8.93
N ALA A 206 1.51 29.84 9.73
CA ALA A 206 1.17 30.96 10.61
C ALA A 206 2.31 31.38 11.56
N SER A 207 3.11 30.42 12.06
CA SER A 207 4.28 30.69 12.90
C SER A 207 5.38 31.55 12.25
N GLN A 208 5.38 31.68 10.93
CA GLN A 208 6.30 32.54 10.17
C GLN A 208 5.78 33.97 10.01
N CYS A 209 4.65 34.30 10.63
CA CYS A 209 4.07 35.62 10.59
C CYS A 209 3.75 36.10 12.00
N GLU A 210 3.74 37.41 12.15
CA GLU A 210 3.43 38.11 13.38
C GLU A 210 2.11 38.86 13.18
N GLU A 211 1.15 38.58 14.05
CA GLU A 211 -0.13 39.27 14.11
C GLU A 211 0.09 40.63 14.78
N ILE A 212 -0.07 41.73 14.02
CA ILE A 212 0.17 43.09 14.51
C ILE A 212 -1.12 43.90 14.35
N ALA A 213 -1.63 44.42 15.47
CA ALA A 213 -2.91 45.12 15.51
C ALA A 213 -2.87 46.58 15.04
N ASP A 214 -1.68 47.15 14.90
CA ASP A 214 -1.47 48.51 14.41
C ASP A 214 -1.99 48.67 12.97
N GLU A 215 -2.75 49.74 12.70
CA GLU A 215 -3.38 49.97 11.40
C GLU A 215 -2.38 50.36 10.32
N ALA A 216 -1.31 51.08 10.69
CA ALA A 216 -0.30 51.52 9.75
C ALA A 216 0.63 50.37 9.33
N SER A 217 1.00 49.53 10.29
CA SER A 217 1.95 48.44 10.05
C SER A 217 1.27 47.18 9.54
N GLY A 218 0.17 46.77 10.19
CA GLY A 218 -0.50 45.50 10.00
C GLY A 218 0.39 44.28 10.18
N SER A 219 -0.23 43.10 10.10
CA SER A 219 0.43 41.81 10.25
C SER A 219 1.48 41.60 9.16
N ARG A 220 2.57 40.93 9.51
CA ARG A 220 3.75 40.81 8.65
C ARG A 220 4.38 39.43 8.76
N ALA A 221 4.98 38.99 7.68
CA ALA A 221 5.89 37.85 7.71
C ALA A 221 7.19 38.23 8.45
N ARG A 222 7.92 37.23 8.96
CA ARG A 222 9.19 37.43 9.68
C ARG A 222 10.29 38.11 8.84
N ASP A 223 10.13 38.15 7.53
CA ASP A 223 11.02 38.88 6.61
C ASP A 223 10.53 40.31 6.29
N GLY A 224 9.51 40.80 6.99
CA GLY A 224 9.02 42.18 6.93
C GLY A 224 7.94 42.45 5.88
N GLN A 225 7.64 41.47 5.03
CA GLN A 225 6.59 41.63 4.01
C GLN A 225 5.19 41.70 4.65
N PRO A 226 4.29 42.55 4.13
CA PRO A 226 2.89 42.56 4.54
C PRO A 226 2.28 41.16 4.39
N ALA A 227 1.57 40.74 5.42
CA ALA A 227 0.95 39.43 5.46
C ALA A 227 -0.43 39.49 6.11
N GLU A 228 -1.26 38.54 5.76
CA GLU A 228 -2.54 38.32 6.39
C GLU A 228 -2.54 36.91 7.00
N VAL A 229 -2.98 36.83 8.25
CA VAL A 229 -3.02 35.58 9.00
C VAL A 229 -4.42 35.00 8.86
N ILE A 230 -4.50 33.84 8.23
CA ILE A 230 -5.75 33.15 7.94
C ILE A 230 -5.84 31.87 8.75
N GLU A 231 -6.97 31.68 9.42
CA GLU A 231 -7.26 30.47 10.18
C GLU A 231 -8.59 29.83 9.74
N VAL A 232 -8.56 28.50 9.58
CA VAL A 232 -9.75 27.66 9.51
C VAL A 232 -9.83 26.87 10.81
N HIS A 233 -10.93 27.00 11.53
CA HIS A 233 -11.09 26.37 12.85
C HIS A 233 -12.56 26.09 13.17
N ALA A 234 -12.77 25.46 14.33
CA ALA A 234 -14.09 25.22 14.89
C ALA A 234 -15.04 24.49 13.93
N PHE A 235 -14.56 23.43 13.27
CA PHE A 235 -15.42 22.61 12.42
C PHE A 235 -16.47 21.88 13.27
N ARG A 236 -17.74 22.14 12.99
CA ARG A 236 -18.91 21.52 13.63
C ARG A 236 -19.62 20.64 12.59
N PRO A 237 -19.34 19.33 12.55
CA PRO A 237 -19.98 18.44 11.61
C PRO A 237 -21.44 18.19 12.01
N THR A 238 -22.33 18.24 11.02
CA THR A 238 -23.76 17.88 11.14
C THR A 238 -24.02 16.48 10.60
N SER A 239 -23.12 15.98 9.75
CA SER A 239 -23.06 14.59 9.27
C SER A 239 -21.63 14.25 8.87
N LYS A 240 -21.39 13.02 8.40
CA LYS A 240 -20.09 12.60 7.86
C LYS A 240 -19.62 13.46 6.69
N ASP A 241 -20.57 14.02 5.94
CA ASP A 241 -20.34 14.69 4.68
C ASP A 241 -20.72 16.18 4.71
N ALA A 242 -21.14 16.73 5.85
CA ALA A 242 -21.57 18.13 5.94
C ALA A 242 -21.33 18.74 7.32
N GLY A 243 -21.17 20.06 7.37
CA GLY A 243 -21.04 20.79 8.61
C GLY A 243 -20.85 22.29 8.39
N THR A 244 -20.52 22.98 9.48
CA THR A 244 -20.11 24.39 9.43
C THR A 244 -18.70 24.55 9.95
N VAL A 245 -17.94 25.46 9.39
CA VAL A 245 -16.57 25.77 9.81
C VAL A 245 -16.38 27.27 9.89
N GLU A 246 -15.54 27.71 10.82
CA GLU A 246 -15.21 29.12 10.99
C GLU A 246 -13.92 29.45 10.24
N TYR A 247 -13.94 30.59 9.58
CA TYR A 247 -12.84 31.16 8.83
C TYR A 247 -12.56 32.55 9.37
N SER A 248 -11.30 32.85 9.65
CA SER A 248 -10.86 34.19 9.99
C SER A 248 -9.67 34.58 9.11
N ALA A 249 -9.68 35.82 8.66
CA ALA A 249 -8.55 36.46 7.99
C ALA A 249 -8.28 37.78 8.72
N TYR A 250 -7.05 37.95 9.17
CA TYR A 250 -6.66 39.07 10.01
C TYR A 250 -5.40 39.72 9.46
N HIS A 251 -5.48 41.02 9.19
CA HIS A 251 -4.32 41.83 8.88
C HIS A 251 -4.06 42.85 10.00
N ASN A 252 -5.05 43.62 10.43
CA ASN A 252 -4.93 44.56 11.55
C ASN A 252 -6.31 44.80 12.19
N ARG A 253 -6.42 45.77 13.12
CA ARG A 253 -7.69 46.05 13.82
C ARG A 253 -8.82 46.57 12.92
N SER A 254 -8.53 47.22 11.80
CA SER A 254 -9.52 47.73 10.84
C SER A 254 -9.75 46.78 9.64
N VAL A 255 -8.82 45.85 9.42
CA VAL A 255 -8.84 44.88 8.32
C VAL A 255 -8.83 43.48 8.90
N ALA A 256 -10.02 43.00 9.23
CA ALA A 256 -10.28 41.63 9.66
C ALA A 256 -11.63 41.14 9.12
N VAL A 257 -11.69 39.88 8.71
CA VAL A 257 -12.88 39.23 8.17
C VAL A 257 -13.09 37.90 8.88
N TYR A 258 -14.30 37.70 9.40
CA TYR A 258 -14.73 36.47 10.05
C TYR A 258 -15.93 35.91 9.30
N LYS A 259 -15.87 34.64 8.90
CA LYS A 259 -16.94 33.97 8.17
C LYS A 259 -17.30 32.66 8.85
N THR A 260 -18.58 32.36 8.89
CA THR A 260 -19.06 31.00 9.15
C THR A 260 -19.49 30.41 7.82
N LEU A 261 -18.85 29.31 7.42
CA LEU A 261 -19.03 28.68 6.12
C LEU A 261 -19.74 27.33 6.30
N GLN A 262 -20.75 27.08 5.47
CA GLN A 262 -21.35 25.76 5.31
C GLN A 262 -20.55 24.97 4.28
N VAL A 263 -20.12 23.78 4.68
CA VAL A 263 -19.30 22.88 3.87
C VAL A 263 -19.98 21.53 3.70
N GLN A 264 -19.82 20.95 2.52
CA GLN A 264 -20.39 19.64 2.18
C GLN A 264 -19.47 18.88 1.24
N ARG A 265 -19.49 17.54 1.30
CA ARG A 265 -18.88 16.69 0.28
C ARG A 265 -19.83 16.56 -0.91
N VAL A 266 -19.34 17.00 -2.06
CA VAL A 266 -19.99 16.82 -3.35
C VAL A 266 -19.06 15.92 -4.16
N GLU A 267 -19.56 14.77 -4.61
CA GLU A 267 -18.77 13.78 -5.38
C GLU A 267 -17.49 13.32 -4.64
N GLY A 268 -17.58 13.20 -3.31
CA GLY A 268 -16.45 12.80 -2.47
C GLY A 268 -15.43 13.89 -2.17
N GLN A 269 -15.64 15.13 -2.64
CA GLN A 269 -14.76 16.27 -2.37
C GLN A 269 -15.46 17.32 -1.51
N TRP A 270 -14.79 17.80 -0.47
CA TRP A 270 -15.28 18.93 0.30
C TRP A 270 -15.37 20.19 -0.55
N ARG A 271 -16.48 20.91 -0.43
CA ARG A 271 -16.72 22.21 -1.05
C ARG A 271 -17.41 23.15 -0.07
N VAL A 272 -17.12 24.44 -0.18
CA VAL A 272 -17.89 25.49 0.48
C VAL A 272 -19.17 25.69 -0.33
N VAL A 273 -20.32 25.45 0.30
CA VAL A 273 -21.62 25.51 -0.37
C VAL A 273 -22.28 26.87 -0.18
N LYS A 274 -22.08 27.47 1.00
CA LYS A 274 -22.73 28.73 1.38
C LYS A 274 -21.94 29.44 2.47
N THR A 275 -21.88 30.77 2.40
CA THR A 275 -21.47 31.60 3.53
C THR A 275 -22.69 31.88 4.41
N VAL A 276 -22.67 31.38 5.64
CA VAL A 276 -23.78 31.51 6.61
C VAL A 276 -23.78 32.88 7.25
N LYS A 277 -22.59 33.36 7.62
CA LYS A 277 -22.38 34.65 8.30
C LYS A 277 -21.07 35.24 7.84
N THR A 278 -21.05 36.56 7.66
CA THR A 278 -19.83 37.35 7.44
C THR A 278 -19.85 38.51 8.42
N VAL A 279 -18.75 38.70 9.14
CA VAL A 279 -18.49 39.86 10.00
C VAL A 279 -17.18 40.47 9.52
N ARG A 280 -17.14 41.78 9.35
CA ARG A 280 -15.92 42.51 9.01
C ARG A 280 -15.63 43.52 10.10
N ALA A 281 -14.37 43.73 10.41
CA ALA A 281 -13.97 44.94 11.12
C ALA A 281 -14.37 46.14 10.24
N MET A 282 -15.14 47.07 10.80
CA MET A 282 -15.40 48.37 10.17
C MET A 282 -14.42 49.33 10.82
N GLY A 283 -13.38 49.72 10.07
CA GLY A 283 -12.51 50.85 10.39
C GLY A 283 -13.22 52.17 10.16
#